data_AF-A0A8J3WGG9-F1
#
_entry.id   AF-A0A8J3WGG9-F1
#
_cell.length_a   1.000
_cell.length_b   1.000
_cell.length_c   1.000
_cell.angle_alpha   90.00
_cell.angle_beta   90.00
_cell.angle_gamma   90.00
#
_symmetry.space_group_name_H-M   'P 1'
#
loop_
_entity.id
_entity.type
_entity.pdbx_description
1 polymer ?
#
loop_
_entity_poly.entity_id
_entity_poly.type
_entity_poly.pdbx_seq_one_letter_code
_entity_poly.pdbx_strand_id
1 'polypeptide(L)'
;MRTLRLDGPFIRVSQDPQEVIGDFLGFALSLGNLSGRPPAEEFAEIFSPAGRGMRLPDTFAAYRAGEPDGVPEEFGEMAAEELERREIWVLTRLRYGTAPVSALVEGPELRHLLGEALALRDAVPPGDHGGSRS
;
A
#
# COMPACT_ATOMS: atom_id res chain seq x y z
N MET A 1 3.54 -5.69 14.07
CA MET A 1 2.57 -5.65 12.95
C MET A 1 1.82 -4.34 13.05
N ARG A 2 1.80 -3.56 11.97
CA ARG A 2 1.13 -2.26 11.95
C ARG A 2 -0.39 -2.43 11.95
N THR A 3 -1.12 -1.44 12.46
CA THR A 3 -2.59 -1.42 12.52
C THR A 3 -3.17 -0.25 11.73
N LEU A 4 -4.43 -0.41 11.29
CA LEU A 4 -5.16 0.59 10.51
C LEU A 4 -6.23 1.31 11.33
N ARG A 5 -6.45 2.59 10.99
CA ARG A 5 -7.65 3.34 11.39
C ARG A 5 -8.08 4.27 10.26
N LEU A 6 -9.38 4.56 10.20
CA LEU A 6 -9.92 5.59 9.31
C LEU A 6 -9.85 6.96 9.99
N ASP A 7 -9.44 7.97 9.21
CA ASP A 7 -9.42 9.38 9.57
C ASP A 7 -10.06 10.17 8.43
N GLY A 8 -11.39 10.22 8.43
CA GLY A 8 -12.17 10.71 7.29
C GLY A 8 -11.95 9.81 6.04
N PRO A 9 -11.59 10.37 4.87
CA PRO A 9 -11.32 9.58 3.67
C PRO A 9 -9.93 8.91 3.68
N PHE A 10 -9.11 9.18 4.70
CA PHE A 10 -7.72 8.74 4.74
C PHE A 10 -7.54 7.49 5.61
N ILE A 11 -6.66 6.59 5.16
CA ILE A 11 -6.22 5.44 5.96
C ILE A 11 -4.95 5.84 6.71
N ARG A 12 -5.00 5.73 8.05
CA ARG A 12 -3.83 5.94 8.90
C ARG A 12 -3.27 4.60 9.34
N VAL A 13 -1.96 4.45 9.22
CA VAL A 13 -1.22 3.24 9.59
C VAL A 13 -0.34 3.56 10.81
N SER A 14 -0.36 2.70 11.84
CA SER A 14 0.56 2.86 12.97
C SER A 14 2.01 2.69 12.53
N GLN A 15 2.96 3.46 13.10
CA GLN A 15 4.38 3.37 12.75
C GLN A 15 4.69 3.68 11.27
N ASP A 16 3.91 4.58 10.68
CA ASP A 16 4.10 5.11 9.32
C ASP A 16 4.21 6.66 9.38
N PRO A 17 5.31 7.21 9.92
CA PRO A 17 5.43 8.65 10.16
C PRO A 17 5.47 9.49 8.88
N GLN A 18 5.77 8.88 7.74
CA GLN A 18 5.77 9.52 6.42
C GLN A 18 4.48 9.25 5.62
N GLU A 19 3.56 8.49 6.21
CA GLU A 19 2.24 8.15 5.67
C GLU A 19 2.28 7.41 4.32
N VAL A 20 3.42 6.81 3.97
CA VAL A 20 3.65 6.19 2.65
C VAL A 20 2.79 4.93 2.51
N ILE A 21 2.67 4.16 3.58
CA ILE A 21 1.85 2.94 3.61
C ILE A 21 0.36 3.33 3.57
N GLY A 22 -0.04 4.37 4.29
CA GLY A 22 -1.41 4.90 4.26
C GLY A 22 -1.83 5.34 2.85
N ASP A 23 -0.98 6.13 2.18
CA ASP A 23 -1.23 6.57 0.81
C ASP A 23 -1.29 5.40 -0.18
N PHE A 24 -0.36 4.44 -0.04
CA PHE A 24 -0.37 3.22 -0.84
C PHE A 24 -1.72 2.51 -0.77
N LEU A 25 -2.26 2.30 0.45
CA LEU A 25 -3.54 1.63 0.64
C LEU A 25 -4.68 2.42 -0.01
N GLY A 26 -4.67 3.75 0.12
CA GLY A 26 -5.64 4.63 -0.55
C GLY A 26 -5.60 4.49 -2.08
N PHE A 27 -4.40 4.48 -2.67
CA PHE A 27 -4.22 4.28 -4.11
C PHE A 27 -4.68 2.89 -4.55
N ALA A 28 -4.24 1.83 -3.84
CA ALA A 28 -4.60 0.46 -4.16
C ALA A 28 -6.13 0.28 -4.17
N LEU A 29 -6.83 0.79 -3.14
CA LEU A 29 -8.29 0.72 -3.07
C LEU A 29 -9.01 1.51 -4.16
N SER A 30 -8.47 2.67 -4.56
CA SER A 30 -9.04 3.51 -5.62
C SER A 30 -8.91 2.87 -7.01
N LEU A 31 -7.91 2.01 -7.19
CA LEU A 31 -7.64 1.27 -8.43
C LEU A 31 -8.22 -0.14 -8.42
N GLY A 32 -8.73 -0.61 -7.28
CA GLY A 32 -9.36 -1.92 -7.18
C GLY A 32 -10.59 -2.00 -8.10
N ASN A 33 -10.79 -3.16 -8.72
CA ASN A 33 -11.91 -3.45 -9.65
C ASN A 33 -11.79 -2.80 -11.03
N LEU A 34 -10.63 -2.24 -11.41
CA LEU A 34 -10.41 -1.75 -12.78
C LEU A 34 -10.46 -2.89 -13.82
N SER A 35 -10.10 -4.11 -13.42
CA SER A 35 -10.18 -5.31 -14.25
C SER A 35 -11.56 -5.99 -14.25
N GLY A 36 -12.54 -5.46 -13.49
CA GLY A 36 -13.85 -6.09 -13.27
C GLY A 36 -13.82 -7.32 -12.36
N ARG A 37 -12.67 -7.62 -11.73
CA ARG A 37 -12.50 -8.68 -10.75
C ARG A 37 -12.68 -8.16 -9.32
N PRO A 38 -13.04 -9.03 -8.35
CA PRO A 38 -13.06 -8.64 -6.95
C PRO A 38 -11.69 -8.08 -6.51
N PRO A 39 -11.64 -6.90 -5.86
CA PRO A 39 -10.37 -6.28 -5.44
C PRO A 39 -9.47 -7.19 -4.61
N ALA A 40 -10.06 -8.05 -3.77
CA ALA A 40 -9.31 -9.01 -2.97
C ALA A 40 -8.52 -10.01 -3.84
N GLU A 41 -9.09 -10.50 -4.93
CA GLU A 41 -8.41 -11.42 -5.85
C GLU A 41 -7.32 -10.71 -6.65
N GLU A 42 -7.62 -9.49 -7.12
CA GLU A 42 -6.68 -8.67 -7.88
C GLU A 42 -5.45 -8.31 -7.02
N PHE A 43 -5.66 -7.92 -5.76
CA PHE A 43 -4.56 -7.67 -4.83
C PHE A 43 -3.79 -8.95 -4.48
N ALA A 44 -4.48 -10.09 -4.29
CA ALA A 44 -3.81 -11.35 -4.02
C ALA A 44 -2.88 -11.76 -5.17
N GLU A 45 -3.24 -11.47 -6.42
CA GLU A 45 -2.38 -11.72 -7.58
C GLU A 45 -1.22 -10.71 -7.67
N ILE A 46 -1.55 -9.41 -7.63
CA ILE A 46 -0.59 -8.32 -7.82
C ILE A 46 0.50 -8.32 -6.75
N PHE A 47 0.13 -8.63 -5.50
CA PHE A 47 0.99 -8.66 -4.32
C PHE A 47 1.28 -10.09 -3.82
N SER A 48 1.13 -11.08 -4.71
CA SER A 48 1.69 -12.42 -4.49
C SER A 48 3.23 -12.36 -4.53
N PRO A 49 3.94 -13.38 -4.03
CA PRO A 49 5.39 -13.44 -4.18
C PRO A 49 5.85 -13.31 -5.63
N ALA A 50 5.13 -13.85 -6.62
CA ALA A 50 5.45 -13.72 -8.04
C ALA A 50 4.83 -12.46 -8.70
N GLY A 51 4.13 -11.64 -7.91
CA GLY A 51 3.37 -10.50 -8.36
C GLY A 51 4.26 -9.35 -8.79
N ARG A 52 3.77 -8.58 -9.77
CA ARG A 52 4.49 -7.44 -10.34
C ARG A 52 4.41 -6.16 -9.51
N GLY A 53 3.56 -6.14 -8.48
CA GLY A 53 3.25 -4.93 -7.74
C GLY A 53 2.45 -3.89 -8.53
N MET A 54 2.52 -2.64 -8.09
CA MET A 54 1.71 -1.54 -8.60
C MET A 54 2.59 -0.36 -9.01
N ARG A 55 2.30 0.25 -10.15
CA ARG A 55 2.97 1.48 -10.58
C ARG A 55 1.94 2.48 -11.10
N LEU A 56 1.96 3.66 -10.49
CA LEU A 56 1.25 4.84 -10.94
C LEU A 56 2.31 5.84 -11.43
N PRO A 57 2.39 6.13 -12.74
CA PRO A 57 3.32 7.10 -13.28
C PRO A 57 3.30 8.41 -12.48
N ASP A 58 4.49 8.89 -12.12
CA ASP A 58 4.70 10.15 -11.40
C ASP A 58 3.99 10.28 -10.04
N THR A 59 3.44 9.18 -9.49
CA THR A 59 2.62 9.20 -8.27
C THR A 59 3.09 8.16 -7.25
N PHE A 60 3.26 6.90 -7.66
CA PHE A 60 3.57 5.82 -6.71
C PHE A 60 4.21 4.61 -7.38
N ALA A 61 5.10 3.92 -6.67
CA ALA A 61 5.60 2.61 -7.04
C ALA A 61 5.53 1.68 -5.83
N ALA A 62 5.03 0.46 -6.03
CA ALA A 62 5.03 -0.61 -5.06
C ALA A 62 5.58 -1.86 -5.75
N TYR A 63 6.71 -2.39 -5.28
CA TYR A 63 7.37 -3.52 -5.93
C TYR A 63 8.06 -4.41 -4.91
N ARG A 64 8.20 -5.69 -5.26
CA ARG A 64 8.96 -6.64 -4.44
C ARG A 64 10.45 -6.41 -4.68
N ALA A 65 11.22 -6.16 -3.64
CA ALA A 65 12.67 -6.15 -3.74
C ALA A 65 13.16 -7.60 -3.85
N GLY A 66 13.77 -7.94 -4.98
CA GLY A 66 14.35 -9.27 -5.22
C GLY A 66 15.86 -9.33 -4.99
N GLU A 67 16.51 -8.18 -5.01
CA GLU A 67 17.95 -8.00 -4.86
C GLU A 67 18.21 -6.77 -3.98
N PRO A 68 19.35 -6.70 -3.26
CA PRO A 68 19.69 -5.57 -2.39
C PRO A 68 19.62 -4.20 -3.07
N ASP A 69 20.08 -4.11 -4.31
CA ASP A 69 20.07 -2.88 -5.12
C ASP A 69 18.66 -2.39 -5.46
N GLY A 70 17.64 -3.24 -5.26
CA GLY A 70 16.24 -2.87 -5.39
C GLY A 70 15.70 -2.10 -4.18
N VAL A 71 16.41 -2.08 -3.05
CA VAL A 71 15.98 -1.36 -1.85
C VAL A 71 16.58 0.05 -1.84
N PRO A 72 15.79 1.09 -1.52
CA PRO A 72 16.32 2.45 -1.40
C PRO A 72 17.47 2.56 -0.40
N GLU A 73 18.50 3.34 -0.76
CA GLU A 73 19.76 3.44 0.00
C GLU A 73 19.55 3.88 1.46
N GLU A 74 18.48 4.64 1.75
CA GLU A 74 18.15 5.07 3.11
C GLU A 74 17.87 3.92 4.09
N PHE A 75 17.64 2.70 3.60
CA PHE A 75 17.44 1.50 4.42
C PHE A 75 18.71 0.64 4.59
N GLY A 76 19.80 0.95 3.88
CA GLY A 76 21.15 0.42 4.11
C GLY A 76 21.31 -1.10 4.11
N GLU A 77 22.39 -1.59 4.72
CA GLU A 77 22.78 -3.00 4.81
C GLU A 77 21.78 -3.89 5.55
N MET A 78 21.00 -3.32 6.48
CA MET A 78 19.96 -4.05 7.22
C MET A 78 18.90 -4.63 6.29
N ALA A 79 18.64 -3.98 5.14
CA ALA A 79 17.71 -4.51 4.16
C ALA A 79 18.25 -5.74 3.42
N ALA A 80 19.57 -5.85 3.21
CA ALA A 80 20.17 -6.98 2.50
C ALA A 80 19.98 -8.30 3.26
N GLU A 81 20.22 -8.31 4.58
CA GLU A 81 19.98 -9.50 5.40
C GLU A 81 18.49 -9.86 5.49
N GLU A 82 17.61 -8.85 5.56
CA GLU A 82 16.17 -9.07 5.63
C GLU A 82 15.61 -9.60 4.30
N LEU A 83 16.14 -9.17 3.15
CA LEU A 83 15.76 -9.65 1.83
C LEU A 83 16.07 -11.13 1.61
N GLU A 84 17.17 -11.64 2.17
CA GLU A 84 17.52 -13.06 2.07
C GLU A 84 16.54 -13.95 2.85
N ARG A 85 15.92 -13.40 3.90
CA ARG A 85 15.12 -14.15 4.86
C ARG A 85 13.63 -13.92 4.70
N ARG A 86 13.23 -12.80 4.09
CA ARG A 86 11.85 -12.33 4.06
C ARG A 86 11.48 -11.78 2.69
N GLU A 87 10.20 -11.90 2.39
CA GLU A 87 9.59 -11.20 1.26
C GLU A 87 9.46 -9.72 1.64
N ILE A 88 10.27 -8.84 1.05
CA ILE A 88 10.21 -7.39 1.30
C ILE A 88 9.58 -6.67 0.11
N TRP A 89 8.63 -5.81 0.41
CA TRP A 89 8.01 -4.89 -0.53
C TRP A 89 8.46 -3.46 -0.23
N VAL A 90 8.86 -2.77 -1.28
CA VAL A 90 9.20 -1.35 -1.27
C VAL A 90 8.00 -0.58 -1.77
N LEU A 91 7.55 0.37 -0.97
CA LEU A 91 6.48 1.32 -1.30
C LEU A 91 7.13 2.70 -1.42
N THR A 92 7.04 3.34 -2.58
CA THR A 92 7.69 4.62 -2.85
C THR A 92 6.68 5.61 -3.39
N ARG A 93 6.51 6.70 -2.65
CA ARG A 93 5.73 7.85 -3.10
C ARG A 93 6.58 8.67 -4.07
N LEU A 94 6.06 8.88 -5.28
CA LEU A 94 6.67 9.71 -6.30
C LEU A 94 5.87 11.01 -6.36
N ARG A 95 6.50 12.13 -6.05
CA ARG A 95 5.86 13.45 -6.17
C ARG A 95 6.76 14.34 -6.99
N TYR A 96 6.19 14.95 -8.02
CA TYR A 96 6.94 15.85 -8.90
C TYR A 96 7.57 16.98 -8.10
N GLY A 97 8.87 17.22 -8.30
CA GLY A 97 9.61 18.29 -7.63
C GLY A 97 10.04 18.00 -6.18
N THR A 98 9.83 16.78 -5.67
CA THR A 98 10.29 16.38 -4.33
C THR A 98 11.08 15.07 -4.38
N ALA A 99 11.99 14.88 -3.42
CA ALA A 99 12.68 13.61 -3.25
C ALA A 99 11.65 12.48 -3.00
N PRO A 100 11.83 11.29 -3.61
CA PRO A 100 11.00 10.13 -3.31
C PRO A 100 11.06 9.79 -1.82
N VAL A 101 9.93 9.32 -1.28
CA VAL A 101 9.86 8.85 0.12
C VAL A 101 9.37 7.42 0.10
N SER A 102 10.12 6.55 0.75
CA SER A 102 9.89 5.10 0.70
C SER A 102 9.54 4.52 2.06
N ALA A 103 8.91 3.36 2.06
CA ALA A 103 8.67 2.52 3.23
C ALA A 103 8.86 1.05 2.86
N LEU A 104 9.37 0.26 3.82
CA LEU A 104 9.50 -1.18 3.70
C LEU A 104 8.38 -1.90 4.46
N VAL A 105 7.81 -2.90 3.82
CA VAL A 105 6.74 -3.74 4.38
C VAL A 105 7.02 -5.20 4.05
N GLU A 106 6.85 -6.10 5.02
CA GLU A 106 6.94 -7.54 4.75
C GLU A 106 5.74 -8.01 3.93
N GLY A 107 5.93 -8.98 3.04
CA GLY A 107 4.86 -9.51 2.18
C GLY A 107 3.61 -9.97 2.93
N PRO A 108 3.73 -10.80 3.99
CA PRO A 108 2.58 -11.19 4.80
C PRO A 108 1.88 -9.99 5.45
N GLU A 109 2.64 -9.00 5.92
CA GLU A 109 2.09 -7.77 6.49
C GLU A 109 1.38 -6.93 5.42
N LEU A 110 1.96 -6.76 4.24
CA LEU A 110 1.36 -6.02 3.13
C LEU A 110 0.00 -6.60 2.74
N ARG A 111 -0.07 -7.93 2.59
CA ARG A 111 -1.31 -8.64 2.27
C ARG A 111 -2.34 -8.51 3.39
N HIS A 112 -1.89 -8.56 4.65
CA HIS A 112 -2.77 -8.32 5.80
C HIS A 112 -3.34 -6.90 5.80
N LEU A 113 -2.51 -5.87 5.61
CA LEU A 113 -2.93 -4.47 5.56
C LEU A 113 -3.91 -4.20 4.39
N LEU A 114 -3.70 -4.81 3.22
CA LEU A 114 -4.64 -4.72 2.10
C LEU A 114 -6.00 -5.36 2.45
N GLY A 115 -5.99 -6.50 3.13
CA GLY A 115 -7.19 -7.17 3.62
C GLY A 115 -7.95 -6.33 4.65
N GLU A 116 -7.25 -5.76 5.63
CA GLU A 116 -7.85 -4.86 6.61
C GLU A 116 -8.40 -3.59 5.97
N ALA A 117 -7.68 -3.00 5.01
CA ALA A 117 -8.11 -1.80 4.28
C ALA A 117 -9.40 -2.06 3.48
N LEU A 118 -9.52 -3.23 2.83
CA LEU A 118 -10.75 -3.64 2.14
C LEU A 118 -11.92 -3.79 3.13
N ALA A 119 -11.70 -4.48 4.26
CA ALA A 119 -12.73 -4.66 5.27
C ALA A 119 -13.20 -3.33 5.87
N LEU A 120 -12.28 -2.39 6.11
CA LEU A 120 -12.60 -1.05 6.59
C LEU A 120 -13.44 -0.26 5.58
N ARG A 121 -13.10 -0.33 4.28
CA ARG A 121 -13.89 0.32 3.23
C ARG A 121 -15.32 -0.22 3.17
N ASP A 122 -15.47 -1.53 3.22
CA ASP A 122 -16.78 -2.19 3.10
C ASP A 122 -17.63 -2.03 4.39
N ALA A 123 -17.00 -1.71 5.52
CA ALA A 123 -17.67 -1.40 6.79
C ALA A 123 -18.21 0.04 6.87
N VAL A 124 -17.78 0.94 5.98
CA VAL A 124 -18.35 2.29 5.88
C VAL A 124 -19.63 2.20 5.03
N PRO A 125 -20.84 2.33 5.62
CA PRO A 125 -22.07 2.39 4.83
C PRO A 125 -21.97 3.57 3.85
N PRO A 126 -22.51 3.47 2.62
CA PRO A 126 -22.54 4.59 1.71
C PRO A 126 -23.17 5.78 2.44
N GLY A 127 -22.38 6.85 2.61
CA GLY A 127 -22.81 8.02 3.34
C GLY A 127 -24.12 8.53 2.76
N ASP A 128 -25.13 8.57 3.62
CA ASP A 128 -26.38 9.29 3.45
C ASP A 128 -26.03 10.74 3.09
N HIS A 129 -25.97 11.05 1.79
CA HIS A 129 -25.96 12.44 1.33
C HIS A 129 -27.33 12.99 1.66
N GLY A 130 -27.44 13.51 2.88
CA GLY A 130 -28.60 14.19 3.41
C GLY A 130 -29.14 15.19 2.40
N GLY A 131 -30.11 14.73 1.61
CA GLY A 131 -31.01 15.57 0.86
C GLY A 131 -31.98 16.18 1.86
N SER A 132 -31.55 17.22 2.58
CA SER A 132 -32.48 18.21 3.10
C SER A 132 -33.24 18.80 1.90
N ARG A 133 -34.40 18.21 1.61
CA ARG A 133 -35.46 18.92 0.89
C ARG A 133 -36.38 19.49 1.94
N SER A 134 -36.19 20.79 2.19
CA SER A 134 -37.22 21.67 2.72
C SER A 134 -38.43 21.70 1.79
#